data_AF-A0A534LGZ8-F1
#
_entry.id   AF-A0A534LGZ8-F1
#
_cell.length_a   1.000
_cell.length_b   1.000
_cell.length_c   1.000
_cell.angle_alpha   90.00
_cell.angle_beta   90.00
_cell.angle_gamma   90.00
#
_symmetry.space_group_name_H-M   'P 1'
#
loop_
_entity.id
_entity.type
_entity.pdbx_description
1 polymer ?
#
loop_
_entity_poly.entity_id
_entity_poly.type
_entity_poly.pdbx_seq_one_letter_code
_entity_poly.pdbx_strand_id
1 'polypeptide(L)'
;MLARKELEKQGYVVHTAVRSVQRRGPIWISQSTDIFNAFDLIATRIDPPQPLRFVQVTTASHVSERIRKVDPVPINPGLASVEIWAYVGGRKRLDRRYKSRRVWLPRNYFQIYLKDRNWEPDRRERVAVGEELGEENWPESLPTDELVSVAVSPSKRRTAKA
;
A
#
# COMPACT_ATOMS: atom_id res chain seq x y z
N MET A 1 -6.43 4.22 7.39
CA MET A 1 -5.36 4.58 8.35
C MET A 1 -3.95 4.43 7.77
N LEU A 2 -3.62 3.36 7.03
CA LEU A 2 -2.25 3.15 6.51
C LEU A 2 -1.77 4.27 5.58
N ALA A 3 -2.58 4.65 4.58
CA ALA A 3 -2.23 5.75 3.67
C ALA A 3 -1.98 7.09 4.40
N ARG A 4 -2.79 7.39 5.43
CA ARG A 4 -2.60 8.57 6.28
C ARG A 4 -1.25 8.56 6.99
N LYS A 5 -0.90 7.43 7.64
CA LYS A 5 0.40 7.29 8.33
C LYS A 5 1.57 7.49 7.37
N GLU A 6 1.48 6.98 6.14
CA GLU A 6 2.55 7.15 5.16
C GLU A 6 2.69 8.59 4.65
N LEU A 7 1.58 9.33 4.53
CA LEU A 7 1.64 10.76 4.24
C LEU A 7 2.21 11.55 5.43
N GLU A 8 1.82 11.22 6.66
CA GLU A 8 2.36 11.84 7.88
C GLU A 8 3.87 11.62 8.02
N LYS A 9 4.37 10.40 7.74
CA LYS A 9 5.82 10.10 7.69
C LYS A 9 6.59 10.94 6.68
N GLN A 10 5.94 11.33 5.58
CA GLN A 10 6.52 12.22 4.55
C GLN A 10 6.47 13.71 4.96
N GLY A 11 6.05 14.01 6.19
CA GLY A 11 5.98 15.37 6.73
C GLY A 11 4.71 16.14 6.37
N TYR A 12 3.66 15.45 5.90
CA TYR A 12 2.38 16.11 5.60
C TYR A 12 1.47 16.17 6.83
N VAL A 13 0.75 17.27 6.96
CA VAL A 13 -0.44 17.36 7.81
C VAL A 13 -1.62 16.79 7.04
N VAL A 14 -2.28 15.76 7.56
CA VAL A 14 -3.33 15.02 6.83
C VAL A 14 -4.70 15.25 7.43
N HIS A 15 -5.59 15.84 6.64
CA HIS A 15 -7.01 15.97 6.92
C HIS A 15 -7.77 14.78 6.32
N THR A 16 -8.56 14.08 7.14
CA THR A 16 -9.38 12.95 6.68
C THR A 16 -10.81 13.42 6.44
N ALA A 17 -11.36 13.14 5.27
CA ALA A 17 -12.77 13.37 4.98
C ALA A 17 -13.61 12.37 5.78
N VAL A 18 -14.55 12.89 6.57
CA VAL A 18 -15.48 12.05 7.32
C VAL A 18 -16.77 11.96 6.53
N ARG A 19 -17.24 10.73 6.31
CA ARG A 19 -18.57 10.47 5.75
C ARG A 19 -19.51 10.02 6.84
N SER A 20 -20.60 10.74 7.02
CA SER A 20 -21.71 10.32 7.87
C SER A 20 -22.86 9.85 7.00
N VAL A 21 -23.53 8.80 7.45
CA VAL A 21 -24.75 8.30 6.82
C VAL A 21 -25.87 8.54 7.80
N GLN A 22 -26.82 9.38 7.41
CA GLN A 22 -28.00 9.70 8.22
C GLN A 22 -29.25 9.20 7.52
N ARG A 23 -30.12 8.55 8.29
CA ARG A 23 -31.44 8.14 7.80
C ARG A 23 -32.42 9.28 8.03
N ARG A 24 -32.95 9.85 6.94
CA ARG A 24 -34.00 10.88 6.99
C ARG A 24 -35.28 10.28 6.43
N GLY A 25 -36.07 9.65 7.30
CA GLY A 25 -37.28 8.92 6.91
C GLY A 25 -36.97 7.62 6.14
N PRO A 26 -37.55 7.41 4.94
CA PRO A 26 -37.25 6.23 4.12
C PRO A 26 -35.94 6.36 3.31
N ILE A 27 -35.31 7.54 3.29
CA ILE A 27 -34.15 7.84 2.44
C ILE A 27 -32.87 7.85 3.28
N TRP A 28 -31.80 7.29 2.72
CA TRP A 28 -30.44 7.36 3.26
C TRP A 28 -29.69 8.53 2.63
N ILE A 29 -29.17 9.43 3.45
CA ILE A 29 -28.40 10.59 3.01
C ILE A 29 -26.96 10.39 3.46
N SER A 30 -26.02 10.41 2.51
CA SER A 30 -24.59 10.46 2.81
C SER A 30 -24.13 11.92 2.81
N GLN A 31 -23.60 12.39 3.94
CA GLN A 31 -22.91 13.67 4.02
C GLN A 31 -21.40 13.43 4.12
N SER A 32 -20.61 14.18 3.35
CA SER A 32 -19.15 14.14 3.38
C SER A 32 -18.63 15.52 3.75
N THR A 33 -17.59 15.59 4.58
CA THR A 33 -16.90 16.85 4.86
C THR A 33 -15.93 17.27 3.75
N ASP A 34 -15.71 16.42 2.74
CA ASP A 34 -14.99 16.78 1.53
C ASP A 34 -15.90 17.55 0.57
N ILE A 35 -15.48 18.76 0.21
CA ILE A 35 -16.18 19.69 -0.68
C ILE A 35 -16.42 19.07 -2.07
N PHE A 36 -15.49 18.22 -2.54
CA PHE A 36 -15.62 17.56 -3.83
C PHE A 36 -16.38 16.23 -3.75
N ASN A 37 -16.64 15.74 -2.53
CA ASN A 37 -17.15 14.40 -2.25
C ASN A 37 -16.39 13.31 -3.04
N ALA A 38 -15.11 13.50 -3.35
CA ALA A 38 -14.32 12.67 -4.26
C ALA A 38 -13.06 12.09 -3.61
N PHE A 39 -12.61 12.66 -2.49
CA PHE A 39 -11.38 12.31 -1.80
C PHE A 39 -11.65 11.77 -0.40
N ASP A 40 -10.69 10.99 0.10
CA ASP A 40 -10.71 10.50 1.48
C ASP A 40 -9.71 11.26 2.35
N LEU A 41 -8.60 11.74 1.76
CA LEU A 41 -7.53 12.44 2.46
C LEU A 41 -7.12 13.69 1.68
N ILE A 42 -6.84 14.76 2.41
CA ILE A 42 -6.22 15.98 1.91
C ILE A 42 -4.95 16.19 2.73
N ALA A 43 -3.78 16.13 2.10
CA ALA A 43 -2.49 16.26 2.75
C ALA A 43 -1.82 17.57 2.35
N THR A 44 -1.40 18.35 3.35
CA THR A 44 -0.77 19.66 3.17
C THR A 44 0.62 19.69 3.77
N ARG A 45 1.54 20.42 3.14
CA ARG A 45 2.90 20.65 3.64
C ARG A 45 3.39 22.01 3.18
N ILE A 46 4.20 22.67 4.01
CA ILE A 46 4.79 23.98 3.69
C ILE A 46 5.91 23.81 2.65
N ASP A 47 6.75 22.79 2.81
CA ASP A 47 7.94 22.61 1.97
C ASP A 47 7.64 21.92 0.63
N PRO A 48 8.24 22.37 -0.49
CA PRO A 48 8.15 21.73 -1.81
C PRO A 48 8.65 20.27 -1.79
N PRO A 49 8.21 19.39 -2.73
CA PRO A 49 7.74 19.72 -4.08
C PRO A 49 6.21 19.82 -4.29
N GLN A 50 5.38 19.23 -3.43
CA GLN A 50 3.93 19.23 -3.59
C GLN A 50 3.28 19.73 -2.30
N PRO A 51 2.89 21.01 -2.20
CA PRO A 51 2.36 21.55 -0.95
C PRO A 51 0.97 21.03 -0.61
N LEU A 52 0.24 20.49 -1.60
CA LEU A 52 -1.12 20.00 -1.44
C LEU A 52 -1.34 18.72 -2.26
N ARG A 53 -1.90 17.68 -1.64
CA ARG A 53 -2.22 16.39 -2.28
C ARG A 53 -3.64 15.98 -1.95
N PHE A 54 -4.44 15.73 -2.98
CA PHE A 54 -5.79 15.20 -2.85
C PHE A 54 -5.75 13.70 -3.14
N VAL A 55 -6.01 12.89 -2.11
CA VAL A 55 -5.81 11.45 -2.17
C VAL A 55 -7.13 10.72 -1.96
N GLN A 56 -7.51 9.93 -2.96
CA GLN A 56 -8.59 8.97 -2.85
C GLN A 56 -8.01 7.57 -2.60
N VAL A 57 -8.36 6.96 -1.48
CA VAL A 57 -7.85 5.63 -1.13
C VAL A 57 -8.82 4.58 -1.65
N THR A 58 -8.30 3.49 -2.19
CA THR A 58 -9.12 2.40 -2.72
C THR A 58 -8.37 1.08 -2.73
N THR A 59 -9.01 0.01 -3.17
CA THR A 59 -8.32 -1.25 -3.50
C THR A 59 -8.10 -1.33 -5.01
N ALA A 60 -7.15 -2.17 -5.43
CA ALA A 60 -6.81 -2.34 -6.85
C ALA A 60 -8.01 -2.66 -7.77
N SER A 61 -9.07 -3.29 -7.25
CA SER A 61 -10.27 -3.63 -8.04
C SER A 61 -11.20 -2.44 -8.35
N HIS A 62 -11.07 -1.33 -7.64
CA HIS A 62 -11.99 -0.18 -7.76
C HIS A 62 -11.31 1.07 -8.34
N VAL A 63 -10.12 0.94 -8.94
CA VAL A 63 -9.38 2.10 -9.48
C VAL A 63 -10.17 2.81 -10.57
N SER A 64 -10.69 2.09 -11.57
CA SER A 64 -11.47 2.70 -12.67
C SER A 64 -12.72 3.44 -12.19
N GLU A 65 -13.40 2.91 -11.16
CA GLU A 65 -14.55 3.57 -10.53
C GLU A 65 -14.14 4.88 -9.85
N ARG A 66 -12.98 4.88 -9.18
CA ARG A 66 -12.45 6.08 -8.52
C ARG A 66 -11.93 7.12 -9.51
N ILE A 67 -11.32 6.69 -10.62
CA ILE A 67 -10.93 7.60 -11.70
C ILE A 67 -12.15 8.39 -12.19
N ARG A 68 -13.27 7.72 -12.50
CA ARG A 68 -14.50 8.41 -12.95
C ARG A 68 -15.04 9.45 -11.96
N LYS A 69 -14.76 9.28 -10.67
CA LYS A 69 -15.21 10.18 -9.60
C LYS A 69 -14.25 11.35 -9.40
N VAL A 70 -12.95 11.10 -9.52
CA VAL A 70 -11.87 12.05 -9.20
C VAL A 70 -11.45 12.87 -10.41
N ASP A 71 -11.43 12.28 -11.60
CA ASP A 71 -11.04 12.91 -12.85
C ASP A 71 -11.78 14.22 -13.19
N PRO A 72 -13.12 14.34 -13.01
CA PRO A 72 -13.82 15.59 -13.31
C PRO A 72 -13.52 16.73 -12.31
N VAL A 73 -12.82 16.47 -11.20
CA VAL A 73 -12.54 17.52 -10.21
C VAL A 73 -11.50 18.52 -10.78
N PRO A 74 -11.84 19.83 -10.89
CA PRO A 74 -11.00 20.82 -11.56
C PRO A 74 -9.90 21.35 -10.61
N ILE A 75 -8.85 20.57 -10.42
CA ILE A 75 -7.70 20.92 -9.59
C ILE A 75 -6.56 21.42 -10.46
N ASN A 76 -5.93 22.53 -10.06
CA ASN A 76 -4.76 23.07 -10.75
C ASN A 76 -3.51 22.23 -10.42
N PRO A 77 -2.91 21.54 -11.40
CA PRO A 77 -1.76 20.66 -11.17
C PRO A 77 -0.49 21.41 -10.74
N GLY A 78 -0.41 22.73 -11.00
CA GLY A 78 0.70 23.56 -10.51
C GLY A 78 0.67 23.83 -9.01
N LEU A 79 -0.46 23.58 -8.34
CA LEU A 79 -0.63 23.83 -6.91
C LEU A 79 -0.86 22.55 -6.10
N ALA A 80 -1.47 21.53 -6.71
CA ALA A 80 -1.82 20.32 -6.00
C ALA A 80 -1.78 19.09 -6.90
N SER A 81 -1.40 17.96 -6.33
CA SER A 81 -1.53 16.66 -6.99
C SER A 81 -2.90 16.04 -6.70
N VAL A 82 -3.40 15.27 -7.68
CA VAL A 82 -4.62 14.48 -7.53
C VAL A 82 -4.26 13.02 -7.73
N GLU A 83 -4.55 12.21 -6.70
CA GLU A 83 -3.98 10.89 -6.58
C GLU A 83 -5.02 9.84 -6.19
N ILE A 84 -4.88 8.66 -6.76
CA ILE A 84 -5.60 7.46 -6.30
C ILE A 84 -4.57 6.50 -5.72
N TRP A 85 -4.70 6.18 -4.45
CA TRP A 85 -3.85 5.23 -3.75
C TRP A 85 -4.56 3.88 -3.71
N ALA A 86 -4.21 3.01 -4.64
CA ALA A 86 -4.78 1.67 -4.72
C ALA A 86 -3.96 0.72 -3.87
N TYR A 87 -4.55 0.24 -2.78
CA TYR A 87 -3.92 -0.76 -1.95
C TYR A 87 -3.82 -2.08 -2.72
N VAL A 88 -2.58 -2.46 -3.01
CA VAL A 88 -2.18 -3.77 -3.53
C VAL A 88 -1.61 -4.53 -2.34
N GLY A 89 -2.50 -5.09 -1.53
CA GLY A 89 -2.15 -5.88 -0.36
C GLY A 89 -2.01 -7.36 -0.64
N GLY A 90 -1.07 -8.00 0.04
CA GLY A 90 -0.92 -9.44 0.11
C GLY A 90 -1.92 -9.93 1.14
N ARG A 91 -3.02 -10.56 0.70
CA ARG A 91 -3.89 -11.28 1.65
C ARG A 91 -3.00 -12.21 2.49
N LYS A 92 -3.17 -12.24 3.81
CA LYS A 92 -2.64 -13.33 4.66
C LYS A 92 -3.10 -14.65 4.04
N ARG A 93 -2.22 -15.33 3.34
CA ARG A 93 -2.51 -16.63 2.75
C ARG A 93 -1.77 -17.68 3.56
N LEU A 94 -2.42 -18.84 3.70
CA LEU A 94 -1.72 -20.02 4.19
C LEU A 94 -0.63 -20.31 3.16
N ASP A 95 0.64 -20.20 3.56
CA ASP A 95 1.72 -20.64 2.70
C ASP A 95 1.60 -22.16 2.60
N ARG A 96 1.70 -22.71 1.37
CA ARG A 96 1.58 -24.15 1.11
C ARG A 96 2.67 -24.95 1.86
N ARG A 97 3.75 -24.28 2.29
CA ARG A 97 4.81 -24.85 3.15
C ARG A 97 4.38 -25.09 4.60
N TYR A 98 3.37 -24.38 5.12
CA TYR A 98 2.95 -24.47 6.51
C TYR A 98 1.46 -24.83 6.62
N LYS A 99 1.13 -25.91 7.35
CA LYS A 99 -0.26 -26.38 7.51
C LYS A 99 -1.17 -25.41 8.28
N SER A 100 -0.64 -24.53 9.12
CA SER A 100 -1.42 -23.65 9.99
C SER A 100 -1.02 -22.16 9.95
N ARG A 101 0.16 -21.82 9.41
CA ARG A 101 0.68 -20.44 9.48
C ARG A 101 0.27 -19.63 8.25
N ARG A 102 -0.55 -18.59 8.47
CA ARG A 102 -0.82 -17.59 7.44
C ARG A 102 0.34 -16.60 7.38
N VAL A 103 1.00 -16.53 6.23
CA VAL A 103 2.12 -15.62 5.98
C VAL A 103 1.62 -14.45 5.15
N TRP A 104 2.13 -13.25 5.42
CA TRP A 104 1.89 -12.10 4.56
C TRP A 104 2.65 -12.31 3.25
N LEU A 105 1.95 -12.28 2.12
CA LEU A 105 2.63 -12.29 0.82
C LEU A 105 3.35 -10.94 0.60
N PRO A 106 4.51 -10.93 -0.08
CA PRO A 106 5.42 -9.77 -0.19
C PRO A 106 4.87 -8.60 -1.04
N ARG A 107 3.57 -8.54 -1.32
CA ARG A 107 2.94 -7.47 -2.08
C ARG A 107 2.13 -6.61 -1.14
N ASN A 108 2.78 -5.86 -0.24
CA ASN A 108 2.08 -4.94 0.66
C ASN A 108 2.48 -3.50 0.32
N TYR A 109 1.76 -2.88 -0.62
CA TYR A 109 2.05 -1.52 -1.06
C TYR A 109 0.80 -0.81 -1.59
N PHE A 110 0.82 0.52 -1.63
CA PHE A 110 -0.09 1.31 -2.45
C PHE A 110 0.55 1.54 -3.82
N GLN A 111 -0.17 1.21 -4.88
CA GLN A 111 0.10 1.73 -6.21
C GLN A 111 -0.55 3.11 -6.30
N ILE A 112 0.24 4.14 -6.59
CA ILE A 112 -0.26 5.49 -6.80
C ILE A 112 -0.57 5.67 -8.28
N TYR A 113 -1.70 6.32 -8.56
CA TYR A 113 -2.12 6.78 -9.87
C TYR A 113 -2.28 8.28 -9.82
N LEU A 114 -1.61 9.01 -10.71
CA LEU A 114 -1.64 10.46 -10.77
C LEU A 114 -2.51 10.95 -11.93
N LYS A 115 -3.28 12.00 -11.70
CA LYS A 115 -4.06 12.67 -12.75
C LYS A 115 -3.18 13.22 -13.87
N ASP A 116 -2.06 13.84 -13.52
CA ASP A 116 -1.12 14.44 -14.49
C ASP A 116 -0.45 13.42 -15.41
N ARG A 117 -0.51 12.14 -15.05
CA ARG A 117 -0.02 11.02 -15.83
C ARG A 117 -1.15 10.19 -16.45
N ASN A 118 -2.31 10.81 -16.67
CA ASN A 118 -3.47 10.17 -17.27
C ASN A 118 -3.88 8.85 -16.57
N TRP A 119 -3.67 8.77 -15.26
CA TRP A 119 -3.98 7.58 -14.46
C TRP A 119 -3.24 6.31 -14.89
N GLU A 120 -2.07 6.45 -15.52
CA GLU A 120 -1.24 5.29 -15.87
C GLU A 120 -0.42 4.80 -14.66
N PRO A 121 -0.38 3.49 -14.40
CA PRO A 121 0.39 2.96 -13.28
C PRO A 121 1.89 3.00 -13.56
N ASP A 122 2.65 3.75 -12.76
CA ASP A 122 4.11 3.71 -12.76
C ASP A 122 4.65 2.82 -11.63
N ARG A 123 5.61 1.96 -11.95
CA ARG A 123 6.28 1.09 -10.96
C ARG A 123 7.08 1.88 -9.92
N ARG A 124 7.53 3.09 -10.26
CA ARG A 124 8.26 3.98 -9.35
C ARG A 124 7.33 4.64 -8.32
N GLU A 125 6.04 4.71 -8.62
CA GLU A 125 5.03 5.35 -7.78
C GLU A 125 4.34 4.33 -6.89
N ARG A 126 5.14 3.69 -6.04
CA ARG A 126 4.69 2.70 -5.08
C ARG A 126 5.12 3.09 -3.68
N VAL A 127 4.17 3.06 -2.76
CA VAL A 127 4.43 3.27 -1.33
C VAL A 127 4.32 1.93 -0.64
N ALA A 128 5.45 1.38 -0.19
CA ALA A 128 5.45 0.16 0.60
C ALA A 128 4.65 0.37 1.89
N VAL A 129 3.90 -0.65 2.29
CA VAL A 129 3.06 -0.64 3.48
C VAL A 129 3.53 -1.76 4.38
N GLY A 130 4.14 -1.41 5.50
CA GLY A 130 4.68 -2.37 6.46
C GLY A 130 5.42 -1.61 7.54
N GLU A 131 5.32 -2.11 8.77
CA GLU A 131 6.25 -1.74 9.84
C GLU A 131 7.67 -1.92 9.32
N GLU A 132 8.58 -1.06 9.77
CA GLU A 132 9.96 -1.47 9.96
C GLU A 132 9.91 -2.91 10.47
N LEU A 133 10.31 -3.87 9.62
CA LEU A 133 10.82 -5.12 10.15
C LEU A 133 11.82 -4.65 11.18
N GLY A 134 11.55 -4.96 12.45
CA GLY A 134 12.35 -4.47 13.55
C GLY A 134 13.83 -4.50 13.16
N GLU A 135 14.53 -3.46 13.55
CA GLU A 135 15.98 -3.49 13.68
C GLU A 135 16.39 -4.60 14.66
N GLU A 136 16.11 -5.87 14.34
CA GLU A 136 16.94 -6.99 14.76
C GLU A 136 18.16 -6.92 13.86
N ASN A 137 19.04 -5.98 14.24
CA ASN A 137 20.48 -6.14 14.36
C ASN A 137 20.94 -7.54 13.92
N TRP A 138 21.08 -7.77 12.63
CA TRP A 138 21.94 -8.84 12.14
C TRP A 138 23.35 -8.35 12.42
N PRO A 139 24.13 -8.97 13.33
CA PRO A 139 25.50 -8.56 13.51
C PRO A 139 26.24 -8.88 12.21
N GLU A 140 26.55 -7.84 11.44
CA GLU A 140 27.61 -7.90 10.46
C GLU A 140 28.93 -8.12 11.20
N SER A 141 29.72 -9.04 10.66
CA SER A 141 31.08 -9.45 11.05
C SER A 141 31.23 -10.39 12.26
N LEU A 142 31.53 -11.66 11.96
CA LEU A 142 32.78 -12.28 12.39
C LEU A 142 33.30 -13.25 11.30
N PRO A 143 34.63 -13.46 11.22
CA PRO A 143 35.34 -13.92 10.03
C PRO A 143 35.34 -15.44 9.86
N THR A 144 35.68 -15.84 8.63
CA THR A 144 36.14 -17.15 8.20
C THR A 144 37.27 -17.65 9.10
N ASP A 145 37.07 -18.74 9.83
CA ASP A 145 37.93 -19.93 9.82
C ASP A 145 37.52 -20.98 10.87
N GLU A 146 37.72 -22.25 10.48
CA GLU A 146 37.76 -23.47 11.29
C GLU A 146 36.48 -23.98 11.99
N LEU A 147 35.89 -25.06 11.46
CA LEU A 147 36.12 -26.42 11.98
C LEU A 147 35.22 -27.47 11.28
N VAL A 148 35.85 -28.26 10.39
CA VAL A 148 35.90 -29.73 10.43
C VAL A 148 34.58 -30.53 10.26
N SER A 149 34.41 -31.00 9.02
CA SER A 149 33.95 -32.32 8.56
C SER A 149 32.82 -33.04 9.31
N VAL A 150 31.67 -33.20 8.63
CA VAL A 150 30.81 -34.37 8.82
C VAL A 150 30.52 -35.02 7.47
N ALA A 151 30.78 -36.32 7.44
CA ALA A 151 30.89 -37.20 6.30
C ALA A 151 29.65 -37.28 5.42
N VAL A 152 29.90 -37.29 4.12
CA VAL A 152 29.00 -37.80 3.09
C VAL A 152 28.83 -39.31 3.31
N SER A 153 27.59 -39.81 3.32
CA SER A 153 27.29 -41.24 3.19
C SER A 153 26.17 -41.47 2.17
N PRO A 154 26.21 -42.58 1.41
CA PRO A 154 25.81 -42.58 0.02
C PRO A 154 24.37 -43.02 -0.24
N SER A 155 23.90 -42.63 -1.42
CA SER A 155 22.60 -42.92 -2.03
C SER A 155 22.26 -44.42 -2.03
N LYS A 156 21.03 -44.77 -1.62
CA LYS A 156 20.40 -46.05 -1.94
C LYS A 156 19.35 -45.86 -3.03
N ARG A 157 19.71 -46.26 -4.25
CA ARG A 157 18.77 -46.64 -5.32
C ARG A 157 17.90 -47.79 -4.81
N ARG A 158 16.58 -47.65 -4.93
CA ARG A 158 15.65 -48.78 -4.87
C ARG A 158 15.17 -49.06 -6.29
N THR A 159 15.60 -50.19 -6.81
CA THR A 159 15.12 -50.83 -8.03
C THR A 159 13.71 -51.38 -7.83
N ALA A 160 12.85 -51.15 -8.83
CA ALA A 160 11.58 -51.87 -8.99
C ALA A 160 11.87 -53.26 -9.57
N LYS A 161 11.16 -54.28 -9.08
CA LYS A 161 11.05 -55.60 -9.70
C LYS A 161 9.62 -55.76 -10.24
N ALA A 162 9.59 -56.36 -11.44
CA ALA A 162 8.52 -57.03 -12.19
C ALA A 162 7.10 -57.00 -11.62
#